data_AF-A0A2R8QBH1-F1
#
_entry.id   AF-A0A2R8QBH1-F1
#
_cell.length_a   1.000
_cell.length_b   1.000
_cell.length_c   1.000
_cell.angle_alpha   90.00
_cell.angle_beta   90.00
_cell.angle_gamma   90.00
#
_symmetry.space_group_name_H-M   'P 1'
#
loop_
_entity.id
_entity.type
_entity.pdbx_description
1 polymer ?
#
loop_
_entity_poly.entity_id
_entity_poly.type
_entity_poly.pdbx_seq_one_letter_code
_entity_poly.pdbx_strand_id
1 'polypeptide(L)'
;MASVWTDIRAVLPSTVSEFPLDFSEKIELSVLKCLELSRDQLYSEADCPVSAERAQIIIDYSWEKLNIGTWRDVDKEWRRVYSYGCLFKVLSLCHGNPPQNIIQEAIRTCDMSLLMGAAIMDNILQRLVGILRNKIKTTSPNKAEWSEEPCSKKRKHDCKSEPVLNPTKEVPRIHCPSLERFRSDFLDSKKPVIIEGITDHWPAFTQHPWSIDYLRTVAGCRTVPIEVGSKYTDEEWSQKLITVNDFIDRYITGTVICF
;
A
#
# COMPACT_ATOMS: atom_id res chain seq x y z
N MET A 1 -4.43 -29.35 11.63
CA MET A 1 -4.08 -27.93 11.41
C MET A 1 -5.13 -27.35 10.49
N ALA A 2 -5.48 -26.07 10.63
CA ALA A 2 -6.55 -25.49 9.83
C ALA A 2 -6.05 -25.19 8.42
N SER A 3 -6.86 -25.48 7.41
CA SER A 3 -6.60 -25.10 6.03
C SER A 3 -6.64 -23.58 5.85
N VAL A 4 -6.01 -23.10 4.78
CA VAL A 4 -6.08 -21.69 4.36
C VAL A 4 -7.54 -21.32 4.13
N TRP A 5 -7.92 -20.08 4.48
CA TRP A 5 -9.30 -19.61 4.30
C TRP A 5 -9.84 -19.82 2.88
N THR A 6 -11.09 -20.26 2.78
CA THR A 6 -11.78 -20.53 1.50
C THR A 6 -11.76 -19.34 0.54
N ASP A 7 -11.97 -18.12 1.06
CA ASP A 7 -11.95 -16.88 0.26
C ASP A 7 -10.57 -16.64 -0.39
N ILE A 8 -9.49 -17.01 0.30
CA ILE A 8 -8.12 -16.93 -0.20
C ILE A 8 -7.86 -18.06 -1.20
N ARG A 9 -8.32 -19.28 -0.91
CA ARG A 9 -8.18 -20.40 -1.85
C ARG A 9 -8.88 -20.13 -3.17
N ALA A 10 -10.02 -19.45 -3.15
CA ALA A 10 -10.80 -19.09 -4.34
C ALA A 10 -10.11 -18.10 -5.28
N VAL A 11 -9.07 -17.38 -4.82
CA VAL A 11 -8.31 -16.44 -5.67
C VAL A 11 -6.98 -16.98 -6.17
N LEU A 12 -6.55 -18.15 -5.66
CA LEU A 12 -5.34 -18.83 -6.11
C LEU A 12 -5.62 -19.69 -7.36
N PRO A 13 -4.58 -20.04 -8.14
CA PRO A 13 -4.71 -21.04 -9.19
C PRO A 13 -5.28 -22.36 -8.66
N SER A 14 -6.06 -23.08 -9.46
CA SER A 14 -6.73 -24.31 -9.01
C SER A 14 -5.77 -25.49 -8.93
N THR A 15 -4.76 -25.49 -9.79
CA THR A 15 -3.80 -26.57 -9.96
C THR A 15 -2.35 -26.07 -9.89
N VAL A 16 -1.41 -26.97 -9.61
CA VAL A 16 0.03 -26.68 -9.62
C VAL A 16 0.50 -26.16 -10.98
N SER A 17 -0.05 -26.70 -12.08
CA SER A 17 0.28 -26.30 -13.45
C SER A 17 -0.17 -24.88 -13.80
N GLU A 18 -1.22 -24.39 -13.14
CA GLU A 18 -1.71 -23.01 -13.33
C GLU A 18 -0.96 -21.99 -12.46
N PHE A 19 -0.08 -22.43 -11.57
CA PHE A 19 0.72 -21.54 -10.72
C PHE A 19 2.08 -21.28 -11.39
N PRO A 20 2.26 -20.13 -12.06
CA PRO A 20 3.44 -19.88 -12.87
C PRO A 20 4.66 -19.66 -11.98
N LEU A 21 5.75 -20.36 -12.27
CA LEU A 21 7.08 -20.14 -11.68
C LEU A 21 8.14 -20.10 -12.80
N ASP A 22 7.82 -19.42 -13.90
CA ASP A 22 8.73 -19.30 -15.04
C ASP A 22 9.76 -18.20 -14.77
N PHE A 23 11.01 -18.60 -14.58
CA PHE A 23 12.17 -17.74 -14.33
C PHE A 23 13.33 -18.15 -15.23
N SER A 24 14.16 -17.19 -15.60
CA SER A 24 15.39 -17.45 -16.35
C SER A 24 16.52 -17.93 -15.43
N GLU A 25 17.67 -18.26 -16.03
CA GLU A 25 18.93 -18.59 -15.36
C GLU A 25 19.50 -17.49 -14.45
N LYS A 26 18.88 -16.30 -14.43
CA LYS A 26 19.24 -15.19 -13.56
C LYS A 26 18.86 -15.42 -12.09
N ILE A 27 17.92 -16.32 -11.82
CA ILE A 27 17.51 -16.68 -10.47
C ILE A 27 18.23 -17.97 -10.06
N GLU A 28 18.88 -18.00 -8.90
CA GLU A 28 19.62 -19.18 -8.47
C GLU A 28 18.70 -20.39 -8.29
N LEU A 29 19.20 -21.57 -8.69
CA LEU A 29 18.47 -22.84 -8.63
C LEU A 29 17.96 -23.17 -7.21
N SER A 30 18.69 -22.77 -6.16
CA SER A 30 18.28 -22.96 -4.78
C SER A 30 17.02 -22.16 -4.42
N VAL A 31 16.91 -20.93 -4.92
CA VAL A 31 15.75 -20.06 -4.72
C VAL A 31 14.55 -20.60 -5.50
N LEU A 32 14.76 -21.00 -6.76
CA LEU A 32 13.73 -21.69 -7.55
C LEU A 32 13.21 -22.92 -6.82
N LYS A 33 14.11 -23.72 -6.23
CA LYS A 33 13.70 -24.90 -5.48
C LYS A 33 12.87 -24.55 -4.24
N CYS A 34 13.21 -23.47 -3.53
CA CYS A 34 12.40 -22.98 -2.42
C CYS A 34 11.00 -22.53 -2.87
N LEU A 35 10.88 -21.85 -4.01
CA LEU A 35 9.59 -21.44 -4.58
C LEU A 35 8.73 -22.66 -4.96
N GLU A 36 9.33 -23.63 -5.65
CA GLU A 36 8.66 -24.89 -6.00
C GLU A 36 8.16 -25.64 -4.76
N LEU A 37 9.02 -25.81 -3.74
CA LEU A 37 8.64 -26.49 -2.51
C LEU A 37 7.49 -25.76 -1.77
N SER A 38 7.49 -24.42 -1.75
CA SER A 38 6.39 -23.63 -1.18
C SER A 38 5.08 -23.83 -1.96
N ARG A 39 5.14 -23.84 -3.30
CA ARG A 39 3.98 -24.09 -4.16
C ARG A 39 3.48 -25.51 -3.96
N ASP A 40 4.35 -26.51 -4.04
CA ASP A 40 3.94 -27.91 -3.97
C ASP A 40 3.33 -28.24 -2.60
N GLN A 41 3.84 -27.62 -1.51
CA GLN A 41 3.22 -27.70 -0.19
C GLN A 41 1.79 -27.13 -0.17
N LEU A 42 1.54 -25.99 -0.83
CA LEU A 42 0.22 -25.36 -0.94
C LEU A 42 -0.83 -26.23 -1.65
N TYR A 43 -0.40 -27.15 -2.52
CA TYR A 43 -1.27 -28.06 -3.27
C TYR A 43 -1.18 -29.52 -2.80
N SER A 44 -0.44 -29.79 -1.73
CA SER A 44 -0.36 -31.14 -1.16
C SER A 44 -1.68 -31.54 -0.50
N GLU A 45 -1.98 -32.84 -0.46
CA GLU A 45 -3.22 -33.37 0.13
C GLU A 45 -3.30 -33.19 1.66
N ALA A 46 -2.18 -32.88 2.30
CA ALA A 46 -2.15 -32.53 3.71
C ALA A 46 -2.61 -31.08 3.88
N ASP A 47 -3.57 -30.83 4.77
CA ASP A 47 -3.96 -29.50 5.26
C ASP A 47 -2.83 -28.85 6.11
N CYS A 48 -1.66 -28.70 5.50
CA CYS A 48 -0.48 -28.09 6.09
C CYS A 48 -0.33 -26.68 5.54
N PRO A 49 -0.31 -25.64 6.40
CA PRO A 49 -0.06 -24.28 5.93
C PRO A 49 1.33 -24.21 5.28
N VAL A 50 1.49 -23.27 4.33
CA VAL A 50 2.79 -22.99 3.72
C VAL A 50 3.79 -22.66 4.83
N SER A 51 5.02 -23.18 4.73
CA SER A 51 6.07 -22.90 5.72
C SER A 51 6.40 -21.41 5.78
N ALA A 52 6.07 -20.77 6.92
CA ALA A 52 6.40 -19.37 7.17
C ALA A 52 7.91 -19.11 7.11
N GLU A 53 8.73 -20.03 7.61
CA GLU A 53 10.18 -19.95 7.57
C GLU A 53 10.71 -19.95 6.12
N ARG A 54 10.22 -20.87 5.28
CA ARG A 54 10.61 -20.93 3.87
C ARG A 54 10.21 -19.67 3.12
N ALA A 55 9.00 -19.17 3.37
CA ALA A 55 8.55 -17.91 2.81
C ALA A 55 9.45 -16.74 3.22
N GLN A 56 9.86 -16.69 4.50
CA GLN A 56 10.74 -15.65 5.02
C GLN A 56 12.15 -15.74 4.38
N ILE A 57 12.71 -16.93 4.19
CA ILE A 57 13.98 -17.13 3.46
C ILE A 57 13.91 -16.56 2.04
N ILE A 58 12.82 -16.81 1.31
CA ILE A 58 12.62 -16.28 -0.04
C ILE A 58 12.54 -14.75 -0.01
N ILE A 59 11.80 -14.19 0.95
CA ILE A 59 11.66 -12.73 1.13
C ILE A 59 13.01 -12.09 1.44
N ASP A 60 13.76 -12.61 2.40
CA ASP A 60 15.02 -12.03 2.86
C ASP A 60 16.07 -12.06 1.75
N TYR A 61 16.21 -13.21 1.08
CA TYR A 61 17.17 -13.34 -0.01
C TYR A 61 16.83 -12.42 -1.19
N SER A 62 15.56 -12.39 -1.61
CA SER A 62 15.16 -11.50 -2.70
C SER A 62 15.22 -10.02 -2.29
N TRP A 63 14.94 -9.67 -1.04
CA TRP A 63 15.14 -8.32 -0.51
C TRP A 63 16.58 -7.86 -0.64
N GLU A 64 17.54 -8.70 -0.28
CA GLU A 64 18.97 -8.39 -0.50
C GLU A 64 19.23 -8.12 -1.98
N LYS A 65 18.76 -8.99 -2.88
CA LYS A 65 18.92 -8.81 -4.33
C LYS A 65 18.31 -7.52 -4.86
N LEU A 66 17.17 -7.09 -4.31
CA LEU A 66 16.53 -5.82 -4.63
C LEU A 66 17.33 -4.59 -4.16
N ASN A 67 18.20 -4.75 -3.17
CA ASN A 67 18.94 -3.65 -2.51
C ASN A 67 20.46 -3.67 -2.76
N ILE A 68 20.97 -4.51 -3.67
CA ILE A 68 22.42 -4.58 -4.00
C ILE A 68 22.92 -3.35 -4.77
N GLY A 69 22.04 -2.62 -5.47
CA GLY A 69 22.44 -1.52 -6.33
C GLY A 69 21.32 -0.55 -6.66
N THR A 70 21.46 0.18 -7.77
CA THR A 70 20.45 1.15 -8.18
C THR A 70 19.17 0.45 -8.62
N TRP A 71 18.02 0.88 -8.10
CA TRP A 71 16.71 0.28 -8.36
C TRP A 71 16.37 0.06 -9.84
N ARG A 72 16.85 0.97 -10.71
CA ARG A 72 16.64 0.90 -12.17
C ARG A 72 17.24 -0.37 -12.79
N ASP A 73 18.34 -0.86 -12.22
CA ASP A 73 19.12 -1.97 -12.77
C ASP A 73 18.72 -3.33 -12.14
N VAL A 74 17.86 -3.29 -11.11
CA VAL A 74 17.33 -4.49 -10.46
C VAL A 74 16.46 -5.27 -11.44
N ASP A 75 16.82 -6.54 -11.69
CA ASP A 75 16.09 -7.40 -12.59
C ASP A 75 14.64 -7.61 -12.13
N LYS A 76 13.70 -7.58 -13.08
CA LYS A 76 12.26 -7.74 -12.81
C LYS A 76 11.93 -9.13 -12.27
N GLU A 77 12.74 -10.14 -12.56
CA GLU A 77 12.58 -11.49 -12.01
C GLU A 77 12.77 -11.49 -10.50
N TRP A 78 13.73 -10.75 -9.96
CA TRP A 78 13.91 -10.61 -8.50
C TRP A 78 12.72 -9.96 -7.81
N ARG A 79 12.07 -9.00 -8.48
CA ARG A 79 10.82 -8.39 -7.99
C ARG A 79 9.66 -9.40 -7.98
N ARG A 80 9.60 -10.30 -8.97
CA ARG A 80 8.63 -11.41 -8.99
C ARG A 80 8.92 -12.41 -7.86
N VAL A 81 10.18 -12.82 -7.65
CA VAL A 81 10.58 -13.71 -6.54
C VAL A 81 10.13 -13.12 -5.19
N TYR A 82 10.39 -11.83 -4.96
CA TYR A 82 9.95 -11.14 -3.75
C TYR A 82 8.43 -11.20 -3.57
N SER A 83 7.67 -10.95 -4.65
CA SER A 83 6.20 -11.07 -4.60
C SER A 83 5.70 -12.49 -4.29
N TYR A 84 6.34 -13.54 -4.81
CA TYR A 84 5.98 -14.91 -4.45
C TYR A 84 6.34 -15.23 -2.99
N GLY A 85 7.50 -14.78 -2.51
CA GLY A 85 7.86 -14.89 -1.09
C GLY A 85 6.82 -14.26 -0.18
N CYS A 86 6.40 -13.02 -0.49
CA CYS A 86 5.34 -12.32 0.23
C CYS A 86 4.00 -13.06 0.15
N LEU A 87 3.62 -13.58 -1.02
CA LEU A 87 2.42 -14.41 -1.17
C LEU A 87 2.47 -15.64 -0.25
N PHE A 88 3.55 -16.40 -0.28
CA PHE A 88 3.71 -17.58 0.58
C PHE A 88 3.66 -17.23 2.06
N LYS A 89 4.24 -16.10 2.47
CA LYS A 89 4.15 -15.62 3.86
C LYS A 89 2.71 -15.28 4.21
N VAL A 90 1.98 -14.56 3.36
CA VAL A 90 0.55 -14.25 3.59
C VAL A 90 -0.26 -15.53 3.74
N LEU A 91 -0.05 -16.53 2.87
CA LEU A 91 -0.74 -17.81 2.94
C LEU A 91 -0.41 -18.57 4.23
N SER A 92 0.82 -18.46 4.74
CA SER A 92 1.20 -19.06 6.03
C SER A 92 0.52 -18.39 7.24
N LEU A 93 0.07 -17.14 7.13
CA LEU A 93 -0.58 -16.39 8.21
C LEU A 93 -2.11 -16.54 8.22
N CYS A 94 -2.71 -16.95 7.10
CA CYS A 94 -4.16 -16.90 6.90
C CYS A 94 -4.84 -18.28 7.07
N HIS A 95 -4.66 -18.88 8.24
CA HIS A 95 -5.25 -20.17 8.59
C HIS A 95 -5.98 -20.12 9.94
N GLY A 96 -7.06 -20.89 10.09
CA GLY A 96 -7.81 -20.94 11.35
C GLY A 96 -8.41 -19.57 11.73
N ASN A 97 -8.27 -19.17 12.99
CA ASN A 97 -8.74 -17.88 13.51
C ASN A 97 -7.55 -17.05 14.03
N PRO A 98 -6.71 -16.48 13.14
CA PRO A 98 -5.56 -15.70 13.53
C PRO A 98 -5.99 -14.40 14.23
N PRO A 99 -5.24 -13.93 15.23
CA PRO A 99 -5.53 -12.67 15.90
C PRO A 99 -5.34 -11.48 14.94
N GLN A 100 -5.96 -10.35 15.29
CA GLN A 100 -6.02 -9.15 14.45
C GLN A 100 -4.63 -8.63 14.00
N ASN A 101 -3.62 -8.70 14.87
CA ASN A 101 -2.25 -8.27 14.56
C ASN A 101 -1.60 -9.14 13.47
N ILE A 102 -1.97 -10.43 13.38
CA ILE A 102 -1.48 -11.33 12.33
C ILE A 102 -2.13 -10.98 10.98
N ILE A 103 -3.42 -10.62 10.98
CA ILE A 103 -4.08 -10.13 9.76
C ILE A 103 -3.45 -8.82 9.29
N GLN A 104 -3.12 -7.92 10.22
CA GLN A 104 -2.39 -6.68 9.92
C GLN A 104 -0.99 -6.96 9.33
N GLU A 105 -0.25 -7.92 9.88
CA GLU A 105 1.05 -8.34 9.32
C GLU A 105 0.91 -8.95 7.92
N ALA A 106 -0.17 -9.70 7.66
CA ALA A 106 -0.47 -10.21 6.32
C ALA A 106 -0.78 -9.07 5.33
N ILE A 107 -1.55 -8.05 5.73
CA ILE A 107 -1.80 -6.85 4.90
C ILE A 107 -0.50 -6.09 4.65
N ARG A 108 0.30 -5.87 5.70
CA ARG A 108 1.62 -5.24 5.57
C ARG A 108 2.51 -6.03 4.61
N THR A 109 2.53 -7.35 4.69
CA THR A 109 3.31 -8.20 3.77
C THR A 109 2.82 -8.03 2.32
N CYS A 110 1.51 -7.94 2.08
CA CYS A 110 0.97 -7.62 0.76
C CYS A 110 1.42 -6.23 0.28
N ASP A 111 1.31 -5.21 1.13
CA ASP A 111 1.67 -3.83 0.78
C ASP A 111 3.18 -3.70 0.48
N MET A 112 4.03 -4.40 1.23
CA MET A 112 5.47 -4.46 0.94
C MET A 112 5.74 -5.04 -0.45
N SER A 113 5.04 -6.09 -0.85
CA SER A 113 5.17 -6.63 -2.21
C SER A 113 4.58 -5.72 -3.28
N LEU A 114 3.50 -5.00 -3.00
CA LEU A 114 2.98 -4.00 -3.95
C LEU A 114 3.94 -2.83 -4.13
N LEU A 115 4.72 -2.50 -3.11
CA LEU A 115 5.72 -1.43 -3.13
C LEU A 115 7.02 -1.86 -3.81
N MET A 116 7.54 -3.04 -3.47
CA MET A 116 8.89 -3.51 -3.83
C MET A 116 8.90 -4.65 -4.87
N GLY A 117 7.79 -5.34 -5.02
CA GLY A 117 7.68 -6.50 -5.90
C GLY A 117 7.25 -6.16 -7.32
N ALA A 118 6.89 -7.20 -8.05
CA ALA A 118 6.20 -7.13 -9.33
C ALA A 118 4.80 -7.72 -9.22
N ALA A 119 3.88 -7.28 -10.09
CA ALA A 119 2.57 -7.90 -10.21
C ALA A 119 2.71 -9.38 -10.62
N ILE A 120 2.02 -10.26 -9.90
CA ILE A 120 1.93 -11.70 -10.19
C ILE A 120 0.46 -12.11 -10.14
N MET A 121 0.08 -13.10 -10.97
CA MET A 121 -1.26 -13.73 -10.98
C MET A 121 -2.39 -12.69 -10.91
N ASP A 122 -2.40 -11.75 -11.85
CA ASP A 122 -3.38 -10.66 -11.95
C ASP A 122 -3.56 -9.86 -10.65
N ASN A 123 -2.44 -9.41 -10.09
CA ASN A 123 -2.38 -8.64 -8.83
C ASN A 123 -3.01 -9.37 -7.65
N ILE A 124 -2.70 -10.66 -7.50
CA ILE A 124 -3.26 -11.50 -6.43
C ILE A 124 -3.12 -10.88 -5.04
N LEU A 125 -1.99 -10.23 -4.73
CA LEU A 125 -1.76 -9.61 -3.42
C LEU A 125 -2.68 -8.41 -3.16
N GLN A 126 -3.03 -7.63 -4.19
CA GLN A 126 -4.04 -6.58 -4.04
C GLN A 126 -5.43 -7.17 -3.77
N ARG A 127 -5.76 -8.30 -4.42
CA ARG A 127 -7.01 -9.03 -4.16
C ARG A 127 -7.05 -9.60 -2.73
N LEU A 128 -5.92 -10.15 -2.26
CA LEU A 128 -5.76 -10.64 -0.88
C LEU A 128 -5.94 -9.52 0.15
N VAL A 129 -5.40 -8.31 -0.09
CA VAL A 129 -5.66 -7.15 0.78
C VAL A 129 -7.16 -6.87 0.89
N GLY A 130 -7.91 -6.96 -0.21
CA GLY A 130 -9.37 -6.80 -0.19
C GLY A 130 -10.06 -7.82 0.72
N ILE A 131 -9.67 -9.09 0.64
CA ILE A 131 -10.18 -10.17 1.50
C ILE A 131 -9.82 -9.92 2.97
N LEU A 132 -8.54 -9.64 3.25
CA LEU A 132 -8.03 -9.42 4.60
C LEU A 132 -8.68 -8.21 5.27
N ARG A 133 -8.88 -7.11 4.54
CA ARG A 133 -9.57 -5.93 5.04
C ARG A 133 -11.01 -6.21 5.44
N ASN A 134 -11.72 -7.07 4.70
CA ASN A 134 -13.08 -7.45 5.07
C ASN A 134 -13.10 -8.23 6.39
N LYS A 135 -12.14 -9.12 6.63
CA LYS A 135 -12.02 -9.85 7.90
C LYS A 135 -11.75 -8.93 9.09
N ILE A 136 -10.91 -7.91 8.92
CA ILE A 136 -10.69 -6.88 9.95
C ILE A 136 -12.01 -6.17 10.32
N LYS A 137 -12.81 -5.79 9.31
CA LYS A 137 -14.09 -5.12 9.54
C LYS A 137 -15.09 -6.01 10.29
N THR A 138 -15.14 -7.31 9.97
CA THR A 138 -16.08 -8.25 10.63
C THR A 138 -15.71 -8.52 12.09
N THR A 139 -14.42 -8.49 12.44
CA THR A 139 -13.94 -8.69 13.82
C THR A 139 -14.08 -7.44 14.70
N SER A 140 -14.35 -6.26 14.11
CA SER A 140 -14.66 -5.02 14.82
C SER A 140 -16.09 -4.52 14.50
N PRO A 141 -17.18 -5.19 14.96
CA PRO A 141 -18.54 -4.73 14.71
C PRO A 141 -18.95 -3.51 15.56
N ASN A 142 -18.18 -3.15 16.59
CA ASN A 142 -18.55 -2.02 17.44
C ASN A 142 -18.07 -0.70 16.84
N LYS A 143 -19.00 -0.01 16.19
CA LYS A 143 -19.13 1.44 16.37
C LYS A 143 -19.24 1.69 17.88
N ALA A 144 -18.13 1.97 18.54
CA ALA A 144 -18.21 2.86 19.68
C ALA A 144 -18.76 4.18 19.11
N GLU A 145 -19.89 4.64 19.63
CA GLU A 145 -20.26 6.03 19.54
C GLU A 145 -19.07 6.84 20.06
N TRP A 146 -18.26 7.37 19.15
CA TRP A 146 -17.31 8.42 19.50
C TRP A 146 -18.12 9.71 19.72
N SER A 147 -18.80 9.78 20.86
CA SER A 147 -19.04 11.05 21.53
C SER A 147 -17.76 11.42 22.28
N GLU A 148 -16.72 11.79 21.56
CA GLU A 148 -15.61 12.53 22.14
C GLU A 148 -15.66 13.94 21.56
N GLU A 149 -16.04 14.89 22.40
CA GLU A 149 -15.77 16.29 22.12
C GLU A 149 -14.26 16.41 21.81
N PRO A 150 -13.86 17.05 20.71
CA PRO A 150 -12.46 17.16 20.37
C PRO A 150 -11.75 17.96 21.47
N CYS A 151 -10.88 17.29 22.23
CA CYS A 151 -9.94 17.97 23.12
C CYS A 151 -8.98 18.75 22.22
N SER A 152 -9.31 20.02 21.99
CA SER A 152 -8.54 20.95 21.17
C SER A 152 -7.22 21.27 21.85
N LYS A 153 -6.22 20.39 21.70
CA LYS A 153 -4.83 20.80 21.84
C LYS A 153 -4.54 21.71 20.65
N LYS A 154 -4.58 23.02 20.91
CA LYS A 154 -4.14 24.04 19.95
C LYS A 154 -2.77 23.60 19.41
N ARG A 155 -2.71 23.26 18.11
CA ARG A 155 -1.45 23.19 17.38
C ARG A 155 -0.70 24.47 17.73
N LYS A 156 0.54 24.37 18.22
CA LYS A 156 1.44 25.53 18.26
C LYS A 156 1.50 26.05 16.83
N HIS A 157 0.74 27.09 16.56
CA HIS A 157 0.80 27.83 15.32
C HIS A 157 2.11 28.59 15.41
N ASP A 158 3.21 27.95 15.01
CA ASP A 158 4.41 28.69 14.71
C ASP A 158 4.01 29.60 13.56
N CYS A 159 3.82 30.88 13.87
CA CYS A 159 3.27 31.88 12.96
C CYS A 159 4.31 32.18 11.90
N LYS A 160 4.49 31.25 10.96
CA LYS A 160 5.12 31.55 9.69
C LYS A 160 4.11 32.44 8.98
N SER A 161 4.44 33.72 8.91
CA SER A 161 3.70 34.71 8.13
C SER A 161 3.42 34.11 6.75
N GLU A 162 2.14 34.09 6.36
CA GLU A 162 1.77 33.68 5.01
C GLU A 162 2.59 34.53 4.01
N PRO A 163 3.20 33.91 3.00
CA PRO A 163 3.98 34.65 2.03
C PRO A 163 3.07 35.67 1.35
N VAL A 164 3.45 36.96 1.42
CA VAL A 164 2.72 38.03 0.75
C VAL A 164 2.77 37.79 -0.76
N LEU A 165 1.63 37.43 -1.34
CA LEU A 165 1.52 37.19 -2.78
C LEU A 165 1.48 38.53 -3.51
N ASN A 166 2.37 38.71 -4.50
CA ASN A 166 2.33 39.87 -5.38
C ASN A 166 1.19 39.68 -6.39
N PRO A 167 0.16 40.55 -6.44
CA PRO A 167 -0.99 40.39 -7.35
C PRO A 167 -0.59 40.37 -8.83
N THR A 168 0.51 41.05 -9.17
CA THR A 168 1.08 41.08 -10.53
C THR A 168 1.72 39.76 -10.98
N LYS A 169 1.93 38.81 -10.06
CA LYS A 169 2.48 37.48 -10.32
C LYS A 169 1.46 36.37 -10.06
N GLU A 170 0.18 36.72 -9.93
CA GLU A 170 -0.87 35.73 -9.73
C GLU A 170 -1.01 34.83 -10.95
N VAL A 171 -1.20 33.53 -10.70
CA VAL A 171 -1.44 32.55 -11.77
C VAL A 171 -2.85 32.77 -12.32
N PRO A 172 -3.03 32.97 -13.64
CA PRO A 172 -4.35 33.22 -14.21
C PRO A 172 -5.31 32.04 -13.94
N ARG A 173 -6.59 32.36 -13.72
CA ARG A 173 -7.67 31.39 -13.53
C ARG A 173 -8.58 31.39 -14.74
N ILE A 174 -8.95 30.21 -15.25
CA ILE A 174 -9.87 30.04 -16.36
C ILE A 174 -10.89 28.96 -16.03
N HIS A 175 -12.14 29.16 -16.47
CA HIS A 175 -13.23 28.23 -16.21
C HIS A 175 -13.52 27.38 -17.44
N CYS A 176 -13.45 26.05 -17.30
CA CYS A 176 -13.76 25.06 -18.35
C CYS A 176 -13.32 25.45 -19.78
N PRO A 177 -12.02 25.68 -20.04
CA PRO A 177 -11.54 26.02 -21.38
C PRO A 177 -11.73 24.84 -22.35
N SER A 178 -11.86 25.13 -23.64
CA SER A 178 -11.69 24.10 -24.66
C SER A 178 -10.24 23.61 -24.66
N LEU A 179 -10.01 22.37 -25.12
CA LEU A 179 -8.65 21.83 -25.27
C LEU A 179 -7.78 22.70 -26.17
N GLU A 180 -8.36 23.26 -27.23
CA GLU A 180 -7.68 24.17 -28.17
C GLU A 180 -7.23 25.45 -27.48
N ARG A 181 -8.12 26.09 -26.71
CA ARG A 181 -7.80 27.31 -25.97
C ARG A 181 -6.75 27.06 -24.90
N PHE A 182 -6.89 25.97 -24.14
CA PHE A 182 -5.87 25.58 -23.16
C PHE A 182 -4.50 25.38 -23.83
N ARG A 183 -4.50 24.74 -25.02
CA ARG A 183 -3.28 24.47 -25.76
C ARG A 183 -2.60 25.74 -26.27
N SER A 184 -3.33 26.59 -26.99
CA SER A 184 -2.81 27.83 -27.57
C SER A 184 -2.33 28.81 -26.51
N ASP A 185 -3.12 29.00 -25.46
CA ASP A 185 -2.92 30.10 -24.53
C ASP A 185 -1.90 29.73 -23.44
N PHE A 186 -1.83 28.45 -23.05
CA PHE A 186 -1.07 28.00 -21.86
C PHE A 186 -0.09 26.85 -22.11
N LEU A 187 -0.51 25.78 -22.81
CA LEU A 187 0.36 24.59 -22.97
C LEU A 187 1.56 24.86 -23.88
N ASP A 188 1.32 25.35 -25.10
CA ASP A 188 2.37 25.58 -26.09
C ASP A 188 3.30 26.74 -25.64
N SER A 189 2.71 27.73 -24.96
CA SER A 189 3.44 28.86 -24.38
C SER A 189 4.10 28.55 -23.03
N LYS A 190 3.87 27.35 -22.47
CA LYS A 190 4.41 26.85 -21.18
C LYS A 190 4.10 27.79 -20.01
N LYS A 191 2.90 28.37 -19.99
CA LYS A 191 2.43 29.27 -18.93
C LYS A 191 1.61 28.52 -17.88
N PRO A 192 1.84 28.77 -16.58
CA PRO A 192 0.99 28.20 -15.53
C PRO A 192 -0.42 28.78 -15.60
N VAL A 193 -1.41 27.97 -15.25
CA VAL A 193 -2.82 28.36 -15.19
C VAL A 193 -3.58 27.49 -14.20
N ILE A 194 -4.57 28.07 -13.52
CA ILE A 194 -5.53 27.35 -12.67
C ILE A 194 -6.80 27.12 -13.49
N ILE A 195 -7.24 25.87 -13.57
CA ILE A 195 -8.45 25.50 -14.32
C ILE A 195 -9.57 25.17 -13.33
N GLU A 196 -10.67 25.91 -13.43
CA GLU A 196 -11.86 25.78 -12.59
C GLU A 196 -13.01 25.08 -13.35
N GLY A 197 -13.98 24.54 -12.62
CA GLY A 197 -15.19 23.92 -13.20
C GLY A 197 -15.00 22.51 -13.78
N ILE A 198 -13.77 21.99 -13.80
CA ILE A 198 -13.46 20.67 -14.37
C ILE A 198 -13.70 19.55 -13.36
N THR A 199 -13.29 19.74 -12.10
CA THR A 199 -13.21 18.65 -11.10
C THR A 199 -14.40 18.63 -10.14
N ASP A 200 -15.32 19.57 -10.25
CA ASP A 200 -16.41 19.79 -9.30
C ASP A 200 -17.35 18.59 -9.17
N HIS A 201 -17.50 17.83 -10.27
CA HIS A 201 -18.32 16.63 -10.32
C HIS A 201 -17.59 15.37 -9.82
N TRP A 202 -16.33 15.47 -9.38
CA TRP A 202 -15.58 14.30 -8.91
C TRP A 202 -16.25 13.69 -7.68
N PRO A 203 -16.37 12.35 -7.60
CA PRO A 203 -16.95 11.68 -6.44
C PRO A 203 -16.26 12.05 -5.11
N ALA A 204 -14.98 12.41 -5.16
CA ALA A 204 -14.18 12.86 -4.02
C ALA A 204 -14.71 14.13 -3.32
N PHE A 205 -15.55 14.92 -4.01
CA PHE A 205 -16.22 16.11 -3.46
C PHE A 205 -17.73 15.92 -3.24
N THR A 206 -18.32 14.82 -3.73
CA THR A 206 -19.78 14.63 -3.77
C THR A 206 -20.22 13.32 -3.11
N GLN A 207 -20.15 12.20 -3.83
CA GLN A 207 -20.69 10.89 -3.42
C GLN A 207 -19.86 10.21 -2.32
N HIS A 208 -18.54 10.37 -2.40
CA HIS A 208 -17.59 9.77 -1.48
C HIS A 208 -16.59 10.85 -1.05
N PRO A 209 -17.02 11.84 -0.24
CA PRO A 209 -16.12 12.90 0.21
C PRO A 209 -14.90 12.27 0.86
N TRP A 210 -13.70 12.69 0.46
CA TRP A 210 -12.45 12.19 1.05
C TRP A 210 -12.22 12.79 2.45
N SER A 211 -13.17 12.54 3.34
CA SER A 211 -13.05 12.86 4.77
C SER A 211 -12.05 11.94 5.45
N ILE A 212 -11.57 12.34 6.62
CA ILE A 212 -10.67 11.52 7.44
C ILE A 212 -11.31 10.15 7.73
N ASP A 213 -12.58 10.11 8.11
CA ASP A 213 -13.29 8.85 8.39
C ASP A 213 -13.43 7.96 7.15
N TYR A 214 -13.69 8.57 6.00
CA TYR A 214 -13.73 7.85 4.73
C TYR A 214 -12.36 7.23 4.43
N LEU A 215 -11.28 8.01 4.53
CA LEU A 215 -9.91 7.55 4.29
C LEU A 215 -9.48 6.44 5.25
N ARG A 216 -9.81 6.55 6.55
CA ARG A 216 -9.61 5.47 7.53
C ARG A 216 -10.38 4.21 7.14
N THR A 217 -11.62 4.37 6.70
CA THR A 217 -12.46 3.24 6.27
C THR A 217 -11.91 2.55 5.02
N VAL A 218 -11.41 3.30 4.04
CA VAL A 218 -10.96 2.75 2.75
C VAL A 218 -9.52 2.28 2.73
N ALA A 219 -8.63 2.98 3.43
CA ALA A 219 -7.19 2.77 3.35
C ALA A 219 -6.50 2.70 4.73
N GLY A 220 -7.22 2.81 5.84
CA GLY A 220 -6.63 2.92 7.18
C GLY A 220 -5.61 1.84 7.54
N CYS A 221 -5.86 0.59 7.13
CA CYS A 221 -4.96 -0.54 7.39
C CYS A 221 -3.79 -0.67 6.39
N ARG A 222 -3.74 0.17 5.34
CA ARG A 222 -2.72 0.11 4.30
C ARG A 222 -1.42 0.73 4.79
N THR A 223 -0.30 0.07 4.53
CA THR A 223 1.04 0.61 4.79
C THR A 223 1.42 1.57 3.68
N VAL A 224 1.82 2.78 4.04
CA VAL A 224 2.19 3.85 3.11
C VAL A 224 3.55 4.45 3.48
N PRO A 225 4.36 4.87 2.50
CA PRO A 225 5.55 5.66 2.76
C PRO A 225 5.12 7.08 3.18
N ILE A 226 5.74 7.58 4.24
CA ILE A 226 5.58 8.96 4.70
C ILE A 226 6.94 9.66 4.72
N GLU A 227 6.93 10.95 4.45
CA GLU A 227 8.08 11.82 4.62
C GLU A 227 8.04 12.45 6.02
N VAL A 228 9.17 12.42 6.70
CA VAL A 228 9.33 12.99 8.04
C VAL A 228 10.46 14.01 7.99
N GLY A 229 10.12 15.28 8.16
CA GLY A 229 11.04 16.40 8.07
C GLY A 229 10.31 17.67 7.68
N SER A 230 10.94 18.84 7.85
CA SER A 230 10.31 20.11 7.49
C SER A 230 10.34 20.34 5.97
N LYS A 231 11.44 19.96 5.33
CA LYS A 231 11.66 19.97 3.89
C LYS A 231 12.50 18.76 3.49
N TYR A 232 12.34 18.28 2.25
CA TYR A 232 13.12 17.17 1.71
C TYR A 232 14.61 17.45 1.53
N THR A 233 15.01 18.72 1.61
CA THR A 233 16.42 19.16 1.53
C THR A 233 17.13 19.16 2.88
N ASP A 234 16.39 18.99 3.98
CA ASP A 234 16.95 19.07 5.32
C ASP A 234 17.66 17.74 5.66
N GLU A 235 18.77 17.80 6.40
CA GLU A 235 19.51 16.60 6.82
C GLU A 235 18.70 15.67 7.73
N GLU A 236 17.75 16.23 8.48
CA GLU A 236 16.83 15.48 9.35
C GLU A 236 15.68 14.80 8.56
N TRP A 237 15.57 15.05 7.26
CA TRP A 237 14.55 14.41 6.43
C TRP A 237 14.79 12.91 6.33
N SER A 238 13.71 12.15 6.51
CA SER A 238 13.72 10.69 6.40
C SER A 238 12.39 10.17 5.86
N GLN A 239 12.38 8.90 5.45
CA GLN A 239 11.17 8.20 5.06
C GLN A 239 10.85 7.07 6.04
N LYS A 240 9.57 6.84 6.30
CA LYS A 240 9.08 5.74 7.14
C LYS A 240 7.89 5.05 6.49
N LEU A 241 7.71 3.77 6.78
CA LEU A 241 6.53 3.00 6.40
C LEU A 241 5.65 2.81 7.63
N ILE A 242 4.45 3.39 7.62
CA ILE A 242 3.44 3.24 8.67
C ILE A 242 2.06 3.04 8.04
N THR A 243 1.05 2.69 8.83
CA THR A 243 -0.32 2.61 8.30
C THR A 243 -0.92 4.00 8.08
N VAL A 244 -1.93 4.10 7.20
CA VAL A 244 -2.70 5.35 7.05
C VAL A 244 -3.37 5.76 8.36
N ASN A 245 -3.86 4.80 9.16
CA ASN A 245 -4.39 5.09 10.48
C ASN A 245 -3.33 5.69 11.40
N ASP A 246 -2.14 5.08 11.49
CA ASP A 246 -1.02 5.62 12.27
C ASP A 246 -0.63 7.04 11.81
N PHE A 247 -0.63 7.27 10.49
CA PHE A 247 -0.31 8.58 9.93
C PHE A 247 -1.32 9.64 10.37
N ILE A 248 -2.62 9.34 10.24
CA ILE A 248 -3.70 10.23 10.65
C ILE A 248 -3.62 10.51 12.15
N ASP A 249 -3.49 9.47 12.97
CA ASP A 249 -3.50 9.58 14.42
C ASP A 249 -2.31 10.43 14.90
N ARG A 250 -1.09 10.18 14.37
CA ARG A 250 0.14 10.86 14.83
C ARG A 250 0.33 12.26 14.25
N TYR A 251 0.03 12.46 12.97
CA TYR A 251 0.44 13.68 12.24
C TYR A 251 -0.73 14.60 11.88
N ILE A 252 -1.98 14.10 11.87
CA ILE A 252 -3.15 14.91 11.51
C ILE A 252 -3.93 15.29 12.76
N THR A 253 -4.43 14.32 13.53
CA THR A 253 -5.29 14.57 14.71
C THR A 253 -4.48 14.81 15.99
N GLY A 254 -3.24 14.32 16.07
CA GLY A 254 -2.37 14.50 17.23
C GLY A 254 -2.70 13.58 18.40
N THR A 255 -3.36 12.46 18.14
CA THR A 255 -3.60 11.39 19.11
C THR A 255 -2.29 10.63 19.32
N VAL A 256 -1.59 10.91 20.42
CA VAL A 256 -0.48 10.08 20.87
C VAL A 256 -1.08 8.80 21.43
N ILE A 257 -1.05 7.73 20.67
CA ILE A 257 -1.32 6.39 21.21
C ILE A 257 -0.09 6.04 22.05
N CYS A 258 -0.20 6.21 23.37
CA CYS A 258 0.76 5.63 24.30
C CYS A 258 0.61 4.11 24.22
N PHE A 259 1.70 3.42 23.86
CA PHE A 259 1.83 1.98 24.04
C PHE A 259 2.00 1.64 25.52
#